data_AF-A0AA37KZZ2-F1
#
_entry.id   AF-A0AA37KZZ2-F1
#
_cell.length_a   1.000
_cell.length_b   1.000
_cell.length_c   1.000
_cell.angle_alpha   90.00
_cell.angle_beta   90.00
_cell.angle_gamma   90.00
#
_symmetry.space_group_name_H-M   'P 1'
#
loop_
_entity.id
_entity.type
_entity.pdbx_description
1 polymer ?
#
loop_
_entity_poly.entity_id
_entity_poly.type
_entity_poly.pdbx_seq_one_letter_code
_entity_poly.pdbx_strand_id
1 'polypeptide(L)'
;MSSESMYALGKRLSFAELGCVSPDYPYLGLGQGFWADQMHYKNTAAFLRSGVAGVQKLAGAEREKALAWFLGVACHMTADMTIHPIVEKIVGPYEQNKAAHRKCEMHQDAFIFPKLNVGDVGLTQHLNTGIASCGEKGSALELDKTIKALWLQMLSESYPSTGNKGAPEPKPDHWHAGFCTVLKAVKGATELFPFARHVAANSGLVYPKLDQVSTMYVKDIMTPEGAMDYYVLFDKAISNILKVWLGLDSALSRNDTASLAALEDWNLDTGRSVTTGKYVFWSN
;
A
#
# COMPACT_ATOMS: atom_id res chain seq x y z
N MET A 1 -9.95 6.07 -16.52
CA MET A 1 -8.82 6.91 -16.10
C MET A 1 -8.34 7.72 -17.29
N SER A 2 -7.76 8.89 -17.05
CA SER A 2 -7.18 9.75 -18.08
C SER A 2 -5.98 9.07 -18.77
N SER A 3 -5.68 9.51 -19.98
CA SER A 3 -4.50 9.03 -20.73
C SER A 3 -3.20 9.31 -19.98
N GLU A 4 -3.12 10.43 -19.24
CA GLU A 4 -1.96 10.77 -18.40
C GLU A 4 -1.74 9.71 -17.32
N SER A 5 -2.78 9.37 -16.55
CA SER A 5 -2.64 8.40 -15.45
C SER A 5 -2.34 6.99 -15.97
N MET A 6 -2.97 6.58 -17.08
CA MET A 6 -2.67 5.30 -17.71
C MET A 6 -1.21 5.24 -18.21
N TYR A 7 -0.73 6.33 -18.80
CA TYR A 7 0.65 6.44 -19.26
C TYR A 7 1.64 6.45 -18.09
N ALA A 8 1.35 7.17 -17.00
CA ALA A 8 2.15 7.19 -15.80
C ALA A 8 2.27 5.78 -15.19
N LEU A 9 1.16 5.06 -15.01
CA LEU A 9 1.17 3.69 -14.49
C LEU A 9 1.96 2.72 -15.39
N GLY A 10 1.82 2.82 -16.72
CA GLY A 10 2.53 1.96 -17.66
C GLY A 10 4.03 2.26 -17.76
N LYS A 11 4.41 3.54 -17.79
CA LYS A 11 5.81 3.97 -17.98
C LYS A 11 6.61 4.04 -16.68
N ARG A 12 5.95 4.27 -15.55
CA ARG A 12 6.55 4.46 -14.23
C ARG A 12 6.09 3.38 -13.25
N LEU A 13 5.93 2.14 -13.73
CA LEU A 13 5.45 1.01 -12.94
C LEU A 13 6.24 0.83 -11.63
N SER A 14 7.57 0.97 -11.65
CA SER A 14 8.41 0.89 -10.45
C SER A 14 8.03 1.89 -9.36
N PHE A 15 7.58 3.09 -9.74
CA PHE A 15 7.09 4.08 -8.80
C PHE A 15 5.70 3.72 -8.26
N ALA A 16 4.83 3.14 -9.08
CA ALA A 16 3.54 2.61 -8.61
C ALA A 16 3.74 1.47 -7.60
N GLU A 17 4.65 0.53 -7.87
CA GLU A 17 5.01 -0.55 -6.95
C GLU A 17 5.61 -0.03 -5.65
N LEU A 18 6.50 0.96 -5.73
CA LEU A 18 7.01 1.67 -4.56
C LEU A 18 5.84 2.25 -3.75
N GLY A 19 4.88 2.88 -4.42
CA GLY A 19 3.67 3.43 -3.80
C GLY A 19 2.87 2.37 -3.05
N CYS A 20 2.68 1.18 -3.65
CA CYS A 20 1.92 0.08 -3.05
C CYS A 20 2.51 -0.46 -1.73
N VAL A 21 3.80 -0.23 -1.46
CA VAL A 21 4.44 -0.64 -0.19
C VAL A 21 4.81 0.54 0.71
N SER A 22 4.58 1.77 0.23
CA SER A 22 5.00 3.00 0.92
C SER A 22 4.31 3.20 2.28
N PRO A 23 3.01 2.93 2.46
CA PRO A 23 2.39 3.09 3.79
C PRO A 23 3.05 2.24 4.90
N ASP A 24 3.65 1.10 4.54
CA ASP A 24 4.37 0.21 5.47
C ASP A 24 5.87 0.48 5.61
N TYR A 25 6.47 1.21 4.67
CA TYR A 25 7.91 1.52 4.63
C TYR A 25 8.48 2.01 5.98
N PRO A 26 7.79 2.88 6.75
CA PRO A 26 8.32 3.36 8.01
C PRO A 26 8.61 2.26 9.04
N TYR A 27 7.96 1.08 8.97
CA TYR A 27 8.30 -0.05 9.85
C TYR A 27 9.71 -0.61 9.61
N LEU A 28 10.30 -0.35 8.43
CA LEU A 28 11.67 -0.73 8.09
C LEU A 28 12.72 0.28 8.57
N GLY A 29 12.28 1.46 9.03
CA GLY A 29 13.14 2.43 9.70
C GLY A 29 13.13 2.25 11.21
N LEU A 30 14.31 2.16 11.83
CA LEU A 30 14.41 2.06 13.29
C LEU A 30 13.71 3.26 13.96
N GLY A 31 12.71 2.98 14.80
CA GLY A 31 11.94 3.99 15.53
C GLY A 31 11.00 4.83 14.66
N GLN A 32 10.71 4.43 13.42
CA GLN A 32 9.90 5.18 12.47
C GLN A 32 8.48 4.62 12.27
N GLY A 33 8.15 3.48 12.90
CA GLY A 33 6.83 2.84 12.80
C GLY A 33 5.64 3.74 13.14
N PHE A 34 5.86 4.79 13.95
CA PHE A 34 4.88 5.86 14.18
C PHE A 34 4.25 6.39 12.89
N TRP A 35 5.06 6.62 11.84
CA TRP A 35 4.57 7.18 10.58
C TRP A 35 3.73 6.19 9.78
N ALA A 36 4.03 4.89 9.87
CA ALA A 36 3.18 3.85 9.31
C ALA A 36 1.83 3.84 10.04
N ASP A 37 1.84 3.84 11.37
CA ASP A 37 0.61 3.87 12.17
C ASP A 37 -0.25 5.11 11.85
N GLN A 38 0.35 6.29 11.67
CA GLN A 38 -0.40 7.49 11.25
C GLN A 38 -1.10 7.27 9.91
N MET A 39 -0.40 6.74 8.90
CA MET A 39 -0.96 6.47 7.57
C MET A 39 -2.03 5.36 7.57
N HIS A 40 -2.03 4.48 8.58
CA HIS A 40 -3.02 3.40 8.71
C HIS A 40 -4.27 3.79 9.50
N TYR A 41 -4.19 4.76 10.42
CA TYR A 41 -5.27 5.00 11.38
C TYR A 41 -5.83 6.43 11.42
N LYS A 42 -5.08 7.43 10.93
CA LYS A 42 -5.38 8.84 11.19
C LYS A 42 -5.35 9.64 9.89
N ASN A 43 -6.28 10.59 9.78
CA ASN A 43 -6.30 11.65 8.78
C ASN A 43 -6.00 11.16 7.34
N THR A 44 -6.44 9.94 6.99
CA THR A 44 -6.10 9.29 5.72
C THR A 44 -6.75 10.01 4.54
N ALA A 45 -7.91 10.64 4.75
CA ALA A 45 -8.54 11.48 3.75
C ALA A 45 -7.72 12.76 3.51
N ALA A 46 -7.20 13.38 4.57
CA ALA A 46 -6.29 14.52 4.45
C ALA A 46 -4.99 14.13 3.71
N PHE A 47 -4.47 12.95 3.99
CA PHE A 47 -3.28 12.40 3.33
C PHE A 47 -3.48 12.25 1.82
N LEU A 48 -4.58 11.65 1.37
CA LEU A 48 -4.91 11.54 -0.06
C LEU A 48 -5.16 12.92 -0.71
N ARG A 49 -5.83 13.84 -0.02
CA ARG A 49 -6.04 15.22 -0.52
C ARG A 49 -4.71 15.96 -0.71
N SER A 50 -3.80 15.86 0.26
CA SER A 50 -2.46 16.45 0.16
C SER A 50 -1.67 15.85 -1.00
N GLY A 51 -1.82 14.54 -1.25
CA GLY A 51 -1.22 13.87 -2.39
C GLY A 51 -1.68 14.46 -3.72
N VAL A 52 -2.99 14.66 -3.91
CA VAL A 52 -3.52 15.33 -5.11
C VAL A 52 -2.95 16.75 -5.24
N ALA A 53 -3.00 17.54 -4.18
CA ALA A 53 -2.49 18.92 -4.19
C ALA A 53 -0.99 18.98 -4.53
N GLY A 54 -0.20 18.01 -4.04
CA GLY A 54 1.23 17.91 -4.35
C GLY A 54 1.49 17.52 -5.81
N VAL A 55 0.80 16.51 -6.33
CA VAL A 55 0.95 16.08 -7.74
C VAL A 55 0.51 17.18 -8.71
N GLN A 56 -0.51 17.98 -8.36
CA GLN A 56 -0.96 19.14 -9.16
C GLN A 56 0.12 20.22 -9.35
N LYS A 57 1.06 20.36 -8.41
CA LYS A 57 2.15 21.35 -8.49
C LYS A 57 3.31 20.90 -9.39
N LEU A 58 3.34 19.64 -9.79
CA LEU A 58 4.40 19.06 -10.59
C LEU A 58 4.06 19.07 -12.08
N ALA A 59 5.07 18.96 -12.93
CA ALA A 59 4.90 18.83 -14.38
C ALA A 59 5.92 17.85 -14.99
N GLY A 60 5.66 17.38 -16.21
CA GLY A 60 6.56 16.51 -16.96
C GLY A 60 6.91 15.20 -16.23
N ALA A 61 8.16 14.75 -16.38
CA ALA A 61 8.63 13.48 -15.80
C ALA A 61 8.46 13.39 -14.27
N GLU A 62 8.56 14.52 -13.58
CA GLU A 62 8.40 14.60 -12.12
C GLU A 62 6.94 14.36 -11.71
N ARG A 63 5.99 14.89 -12.48
CA ARG A 63 4.57 14.60 -12.30
C ARG A 63 4.24 13.15 -12.63
N GLU A 64 4.78 12.61 -13.72
CA GLU A 64 4.54 11.22 -14.13
C GLU A 64 4.90 10.23 -13.01
N LYS A 65 6.09 10.37 -12.43
CA LYS A 65 6.55 9.46 -11.36
C LYS A 65 5.79 9.67 -10.06
N ALA A 66 5.51 10.93 -9.70
CA ALA A 66 4.72 11.26 -8.50
C ALA A 66 3.28 10.75 -8.60
N LEU A 67 2.67 10.87 -9.78
CA LEU A 67 1.34 10.34 -10.07
C LEU A 67 1.30 8.82 -9.95
N ALA A 68 2.25 8.12 -10.57
CA ALA A 68 2.33 6.66 -10.48
C ALA A 68 2.50 6.20 -9.02
N TRP A 69 3.42 6.81 -8.27
CA TRP A 69 3.62 6.53 -6.85
C TRP A 69 2.38 6.81 -6.01
N PHE A 70 1.73 7.96 -6.21
CA PHE A 70 0.54 8.33 -5.46
C PHE A 70 -0.64 7.38 -5.73
N LEU A 71 -0.82 6.92 -6.97
CA LEU A 71 -1.81 5.89 -7.29
C LEU A 71 -1.47 4.55 -6.63
N GLY A 72 -0.19 4.20 -6.53
CA GLY A 72 0.27 3.05 -5.74
C GLY A 72 -0.08 3.16 -4.26
N VAL A 73 0.14 4.32 -3.64
CA VAL A 73 -0.27 4.60 -2.25
C VAL A 73 -1.78 4.40 -2.09
N ALA A 74 -2.58 4.98 -3.00
CA ALA A 74 -4.03 4.81 -2.97
C ALA A 74 -4.46 3.34 -3.19
N CYS A 75 -3.71 2.57 -3.99
CA CYS A 75 -3.94 1.15 -4.20
C CYS A 75 -3.78 0.36 -2.90
N HIS A 76 -2.68 0.57 -2.18
CA HIS A 76 -2.44 -0.05 -0.87
C HIS A 76 -3.60 0.23 0.09
N MET A 77 -3.90 1.51 0.31
CA MET A 77 -4.94 1.92 1.27
C MET A 77 -6.31 1.32 0.90
N THR A 78 -6.63 1.24 -0.40
CA THR A 78 -7.92 0.69 -0.85
C THR A 78 -7.98 -0.83 -0.75
N ALA A 79 -6.86 -1.51 -0.99
CA ALA A 79 -6.74 -2.96 -0.83
C ALA A 79 -6.97 -3.35 0.63
N ASP A 80 -6.26 -2.71 1.57
CA ASP A 80 -6.43 -2.91 3.01
C ASP A 80 -7.87 -2.72 3.44
N MET A 81 -8.49 -1.62 2.99
CA MET A 81 -9.88 -1.32 3.32
C MET A 81 -10.89 -2.35 2.78
N THR A 82 -10.52 -3.10 1.74
CA THR A 82 -11.33 -4.18 1.20
C THR A 82 -11.04 -5.51 1.90
N ILE A 83 -9.77 -5.83 2.14
CA ILE A 83 -9.30 -7.16 2.57
C ILE A 83 -9.26 -7.32 4.09
N HIS A 84 -8.82 -6.33 4.85
CA HIS A 84 -8.69 -6.45 6.30
C HIS A 84 -10.00 -6.74 7.06
N PRO A 85 -11.20 -6.26 6.64
CA PRO A 85 -12.46 -6.75 7.19
C PRO A 85 -12.60 -8.28 7.16
N ILE A 86 -12.06 -8.89 6.11
CA ILE A 86 -12.13 -10.33 5.87
C ILE A 86 -11.07 -11.06 6.69
N VAL A 87 -9.85 -10.54 6.71
CA VAL A 87 -8.78 -11.10 7.55
C VAL A 87 -9.17 -11.07 9.03
N GLU A 88 -9.68 -9.94 9.53
CA GLU A 88 -10.21 -9.80 10.90
C GLU A 88 -11.32 -10.81 11.18
N LYS A 89 -12.21 -11.08 10.21
CA LYS A 89 -13.30 -12.05 10.39
C LYS A 89 -12.80 -13.50 10.43
N ILE A 90 -11.69 -13.80 9.76
CA ILE A 90 -11.05 -15.13 9.77
C ILE A 90 -10.27 -15.34 11.08
N VAL A 91 -9.44 -14.36 11.48
CA VAL A 91 -8.42 -14.55 12.53
C VAL A 91 -8.69 -13.78 13.81
N GLY A 92 -9.70 -12.91 13.85
CA GLY A 92 -9.99 -12.01 14.95
C GLY A 92 -9.28 -10.65 14.85
N PRO A 93 -9.49 -9.76 15.82
CA PRO A 93 -8.96 -8.39 15.79
C PRO A 93 -7.42 -8.35 15.74
N TYR A 94 -6.89 -7.41 14.95
CA TYR A 94 -5.47 -7.35 14.60
C TYR A 94 -4.54 -7.36 15.82
N GLU A 95 -4.78 -6.49 16.81
CA GLU A 95 -3.87 -6.31 17.95
C GLU A 95 -3.59 -7.60 18.73
N GLN A 96 -4.60 -8.47 18.86
CA GLN A 96 -4.49 -9.75 19.55
C GLN A 96 -4.02 -10.89 18.63
N ASN A 97 -4.11 -10.71 17.31
CA ASN A 97 -3.95 -11.79 16.32
C ASN A 97 -2.89 -11.49 15.25
N LYS A 98 -1.95 -10.57 15.49
CA LYS A 98 -0.97 -10.10 14.49
C LYS A 98 -0.25 -11.24 13.73
N ALA A 99 0.12 -12.33 14.41
CA ALA A 99 0.79 -13.47 13.76
C ALA A 99 -0.17 -14.28 12.87
N ALA A 100 -1.41 -14.51 13.32
CA ALA A 100 -2.43 -15.21 12.55
C ALA A 100 -2.91 -14.37 11.35
N HIS A 101 -3.03 -13.05 11.54
CA HIS A 101 -3.32 -12.07 10.49
C HIS A 101 -2.29 -12.15 9.37
N ARG A 102 -1.00 -12.02 9.70
CA ARG A 102 0.10 -12.16 8.74
C ARG A 102 0.08 -13.49 8.00
N LYS A 103 -0.20 -14.59 8.74
CA LYS A 103 -0.33 -15.91 8.12
C LYS A 103 -1.47 -15.93 7.10
N CYS A 104 -2.64 -15.41 7.44
CA CYS A 104 -3.79 -15.34 6.53
C CYS A 104 -3.44 -14.60 5.23
N GLU A 105 -2.86 -13.41 5.32
CA GLU A 105 -2.42 -12.60 4.16
C GLU A 105 -1.42 -13.37 3.30
N MET A 106 -0.43 -14.01 3.91
CA MET A 106 0.59 -14.75 3.17
C MET A 106 0.02 -15.95 2.39
N HIS A 107 -0.99 -16.63 2.95
CA HIS A 107 -1.69 -17.70 2.24
C HIS A 107 -2.54 -17.16 1.07
N GLN A 108 -3.16 -15.99 1.24
CA GLN A 108 -3.96 -15.32 0.23
C GLN A 108 -3.10 -14.83 -0.94
N ASP A 109 -1.98 -14.18 -0.65
CA ASP A 109 -0.94 -13.79 -1.61
C ASP A 109 -0.41 -14.99 -2.40
N ALA A 110 0.00 -16.07 -1.71
CA ALA A 110 0.53 -17.27 -2.35
C ALA A 110 -0.51 -17.92 -3.30
N PHE A 111 -1.79 -17.77 -3.01
CA PHE A 111 -2.88 -18.30 -3.82
C PHE A 111 -3.18 -17.45 -5.07
N ILE A 112 -3.12 -16.13 -4.96
CA ILE A 112 -3.41 -15.22 -6.08
C ILE A 112 -2.21 -15.05 -7.01
N PHE A 113 -1.00 -15.12 -6.48
CA PHE A 113 0.22 -14.77 -7.20
C PHE A 113 0.39 -15.49 -8.56
N PRO A 114 0.18 -16.82 -8.68
CA PRO A 114 0.26 -17.51 -9.97
C PRO A 114 -0.75 -17.03 -11.01
N LYS A 115 -1.86 -16.40 -10.58
CA LYS A 115 -2.90 -15.88 -11.48
C LYS A 115 -2.60 -14.49 -12.01
N LEU A 116 -1.71 -13.74 -11.36
CA LEU A 116 -1.35 -12.39 -11.81
C LEU A 116 -0.56 -12.41 -13.12
N ASN A 117 -0.09 -13.59 -13.55
CA ASN A 117 0.67 -13.79 -14.80
C ASN A 117 1.85 -12.81 -14.92
N VAL A 118 2.44 -12.44 -13.79
CA VAL A 118 3.59 -11.53 -13.67
C VAL A 118 4.92 -12.22 -14.01
N GLY A 119 4.85 -13.40 -14.64
CA GLY A 119 5.98 -14.19 -15.15
C GLY A 119 6.46 -15.29 -14.21
N ASP A 120 7.26 -16.21 -14.76
CA ASP A 120 8.07 -17.18 -14.03
C ASP A 120 9.54 -16.85 -14.31
N VAL A 121 10.30 -16.61 -13.23
CA VAL A 121 11.77 -16.43 -13.03
C VAL A 121 12.00 -15.20 -12.13
N GLY A 122 12.16 -15.45 -10.83
CA GLY A 122 12.84 -14.56 -9.87
C GLY A 122 12.15 -13.21 -9.62
N LEU A 123 11.13 -13.21 -8.74
CA LEU A 123 10.51 -11.99 -8.19
C LEU A 123 11.54 -10.95 -7.68
N THR A 124 12.72 -11.39 -7.27
CA THR A 124 13.86 -10.54 -6.90
C THR A 124 14.47 -9.76 -8.07
N GLN A 125 14.43 -10.24 -9.32
CA GLN A 125 14.91 -9.47 -10.47
C GLN A 125 13.96 -8.31 -10.76
N HIS A 126 12.65 -8.55 -10.78
CA HIS A 126 11.61 -7.53 -10.93
C HIS A 126 11.68 -6.46 -9.83
N LEU A 127 11.96 -6.84 -8.57
CA LEU A 127 12.05 -5.89 -7.45
C LEU A 127 13.40 -5.17 -7.35
N ASN A 128 14.51 -5.81 -7.76
CA ASN A 128 15.83 -5.16 -7.88
C ASN A 128 15.86 -4.17 -9.06
N THR A 129 15.10 -4.41 -10.14
CA THR A 129 14.90 -3.45 -11.24
C THR A 129 13.68 -2.55 -11.05
N GLY A 130 12.82 -2.86 -10.07
CA GLY A 130 11.57 -2.19 -9.76
C GLY A 130 11.78 -1.14 -8.67
N ILE A 131 11.30 -1.40 -7.46
CA ILE A 131 11.31 -0.43 -6.35
C ILE A 131 12.72 0.10 -6.02
N ALA A 132 13.76 -0.76 -6.08
CA ALA A 132 15.14 -0.32 -5.83
C ALA A 132 15.69 0.65 -6.90
N SER A 133 15.04 0.74 -8.07
CA SER A 133 15.38 1.73 -9.11
C SER A 133 14.81 3.12 -8.84
N CYS A 134 13.92 3.26 -7.84
CA CYS A 134 13.30 4.52 -7.46
C CYS A 134 14.16 5.36 -6.49
N GLY A 135 15.46 5.08 -6.44
CA GLY A 135 16.43 5.86 -5.67
C GLY A 135 16.93 7.10 -6.41
N GLU A 136 17.56 8.01 -5.67
CA GLU A 136 18.12 9.24 -6.22
C GLU A 136 19.31 8.97 -7.15
N LYS A 137 19.48 9.83 -8.17
CA LYS A 137 20.64 9.74 -9.06
C LYS A 137 21.94 9.90 -8.27
N GLY A 138 22.73 8.84 -8.21
CA GLY A 138 24.00 8.80 -7.49
C GLY A 138 23.92 8.18 -6.09
N SER A 139 22.71 7.86 -5.58
CA SER A 139 22.53 7.12 -4.33
C SER A 139 21.26 6.28 -4.37
N ALA A 140 21.41 4.98 -4.65
CA ALA A 140 20.28 4.03 -4.65
C ALA A 140 19.71 3.72 -3.24
N LEU A 141 20.29 4.30 -2.19
CA LEU A 141 19.78 4.19 -0.81
C LEU A 141 18.99 5.42 -0.40
N GLU A 142 19.13 6.53 -1.11
CA GLU A 142 18.29 7.70 -0.95
C GLU A 142 17.08 7.58 -1.86
N LEU A 143 15.91 7.98 -1.37
CA LEU A 143 14.70 7.96 -2.16
C LEU A 143 14.74 9.08 -3.21
N ASP A 144 14.14 8.85 -4.38
CA ASP A 144 13.92 9.89 -5.39
C ASP A 144 13.43 11.21 -4.76
N LYS A 145 14.12 12.32 -5.06
CA LYS A 145 13.87 13.62 -4.43
C LYS A 145 12.43 14.11 -4.52
N THR A 146 11.74 13.83 -5.61
CA THR A 146 10.37 14.30 -5.81
C THR A 146 9.37 13.45 -5.06
N ILE A 147 9.59 12.12 -5.03
CA ILE A 147 8.78 11.26 -4.17
C ILE A 147 8.98 11.62 -2.70
N LYS A 148 10.24 11.81 -2.28
CA LYS A 148 10.58 12.26 -0.93
C LYS A 148 9.90 13.59 -0.59
N ALA A 149 9.99 14.59 -1.47
CA ALA A 149 9.38 15.90 -1.25
C ALA A 149 7.84 15.83 -1.15
N LEU A 150 7.20 15.09 -2.07
CA LEU A 150 5.76 14.89 -2.05
C LEU A 150 5.32 14.18 -0.78
N TRP A 151 6.00 13.11 -0.39
CA TRP A 151 5.65 12.34 0.79
C TRP A 151 5.82 13.14 2.08
N LEU A 152 6.91 13.90 2.21
CA LEU A 152 7.10 14.81 3.35
C LEU A 152 6.01 15.90 3.41
N GLN A 153 5.61 16.45 2.27
CA GLN A 153 4.47 17.37 2.20
C GLN A 153 3.20 16.70 2.75
N MET A 154 2.86 15.52 2.21
CA MET A 154 1.67 14.75 2.63
C MET A 154 1.66 14.44 4.12
N LEU A 155 2.80 14.02 4.68
CA LEU A 155 2.93 13.76 6.11
C LEU A 155 2.76 15.05 6.94
N SER A 156 3.41 16.13 6.54
CA SER A 156 3.37 17.40 7.28
C SER A 156 1.98 18.04 7.32
N GLU A 157 1.24 17.99 6.20
CA GLU A 157 -0.09 18.57 6.09
C GLU A 157 -1.15 17.72 6.80
N SER A 158 -0.96 16.40 6.85
CA SER A 158 -1.94 15.47 7.43
C SER A 158 -1.71 15.20 8.90
N TYR A 159 -0.47 15.35 9.38
CA TYR A 159 -0.05 14.98 10.74
C TYR A 159 0.78 16.09 11.40
N PRO A 160 0.20 17.29 11.58
CA PRO A 160 0.96 18.45 12.05
C PRO A 160 1.57 18.22 13.44
N SER A 161 2.77 18.75 13.65
CA SER A 161 3.56 18.61 14.89
C SER A 161 2.84 19.10 16.15
N THR A 162 1.88 20.03 16.01
CA THR A 162 1.05 20.54 17.11
C THR A 162 0.16 19.45 17.72
N GLY A 163 -0.27 18.46 16.91
CA GLY A 163 -1.02 17.28 17.36
C GLY A 163 -0.14 16.10 17.78
N ASN A 164 1.17 16.17 17.51
CA ASN A 164 2.10 15.04 17.57
C ASN A 164 3.36 15.38 18.38
N LYS A 165 3.20 15.95 19.59
CA LYS A 165 4.32 16.25 20.49
C LYS A 165 5.12 14.97 20.77
N GLY A 166 6.40 14.98 20.38
CA GLY A 166 7.31 13.84 20.57
C GLY A 166 7.34 12.84 19.40
N ALA A 167 6.64 13.11 18.30
CA ALA A 167 6.80 12.29 17.09
C ALA A 167 8.23 12.39 16.53
N PRO A 168 8.82 11.27 16.08
CA PRO A 168 10.12 11.30 15.44
C PRO A 168 10.02 12.04 14.09
N GLU A 169 11.07 12.76 13.71
CA GLU A 169 11.15 13.34 12.37
C GLU A 169 11.02 12.24 11.30
N PRO A 170 10.20 12.43 10.24
CA PRO A 170 10.05 11.44 9.18
C PRO A 170 11.34 11.33 8.36
N LYS A 171 11.81 10.10 8.14
CA LYS A 171 13.06 9.84 7.40
C LYS A 171 12.84 8.91 6.20
N PRO A 172 12.23 9.38 5.09
CA PRO A 172 11.97 8.54 3.91
C PRO A 172 13.20 7.83 3.34
N ASP A 173 14.37 8.46 3.35
CA ASP A 173 15.61 7.81 2.91
C ASP A 173 15.98 6.63 3.81
N HIS A 174 15.77 6.73 5.12
CA HIS A 174 16.03 5.62 6.03
C HIS A 174 15.06 4.45 5.78
N TRP A 175 13.79 4.76 5.46
CA TRP A 175 12.79 3.74 5.12
C TRP A 175 13.17 3.03 3.82
N HIS A 176 13.56 3.80 2.80
CA HIS A 176 14.02 3.27 1.51
C HIS A 176 15.30 2.44 1.65
N ALA A 177 16.30 2.92 2.39
CA ALA A 177 17.52 2.16 2.67
C ALA A 177 17.22 0.86 3.44
N GLY A 178 16.28 0.88 4.40
CA GLY A 178 15.79 -0.30 5.11
C GLY A 178 15.19 -1.33 4.14
N PHE A 179 14.31 -0.88 3.24
CA PHE A 179 13.75 -1.74 2.19
C PHE A 179 14.81 -2.32 1.25
N CYS A 180 15.73 -1.50 0.77
CA CYS A 180 16.84 -1.96 -0.07
C CYS A 180 17.74 -2.97 0.67
N THR A 181 17.86 -2.87 1.99
CA THR A 181 18.58 -3.85 2.82
C THR A 181 17.84 -5.18 2.89
N VAL A 182 16.52 -5.15 3.11
CA VAL A 182 15.66 -6.34 3.06
C VAL A 182 15.75 -7.03 1.70
N LEU A 183 15.62 -6.26 0.60
CA LEU A 183 15.76 -6.77 -0.77
C LEU A 183 17.11 -7.47 -1.02
N LYS A 184 18.20 -6.89 -0.52
CA LYS A 184 19.54 -7.49 -0.63
C LYS A 184 19.64 -8.79 0.17
N ALA A 185 19.02 -8.86 1.36
CA ALA A 185 19.04 -10.05 2.20
C ALA A 185 18.26 -11.22 1.59
N VAL A 186 17.21 -10.93 0.80
CA VAL A 186 16.41 -11.94 0.09
C VAL A 186 16.89 -12.23 -1.33
N LYS A 187 18.01 -11.62 -1.78
CA LYS A 187 18.56 -11.77 -3.12
C LYS A 187 18.92 -13.23 -3.41
N GLY A 188 18.15 -13.87 -4.30
CA GLY A 188 18.24 -15.30 -4.60
C GLY A 188 16.97 -16.08 -4.29
N ALA A 189 16.01 -15.48 -3.57
CA ALA A 189 14.67 -16.04 -3.42
C ALA A 189 13.92 -15.96 -4.77
N THR A 190 13.48 -17.13 -5.24
CA THR A 190 12.60 -17.28 -6.42
C THR A 190 11.12 -17.13 -6.06
N GLU A 191 10.81 -16.96 -4.77
CA GLU A 191 9.45 -16.93 -4.21
C GLU A 191 9.10 -15.54 -3.63
N LEU A 192 7.81 -15.32 -3.35
CA LEU A 192 7.31 -14.16 -2.58
C LEU A 192 8.11 -13.99 -1.29
N PHE A 193 8.53 -12.77 -0.97
CA PHE A 193 9.15 -12.45 0.32
C PHE A 193 8.21 -11.54 1.12
N PRO A 194 8.13 -11.70 2.46
CA PRO A 194 7.15 -10.95 3.25
C PRO A 194 7.39 -9.45 3.09
N PHE A 195 6.33 -8.65 2.95
CA PHE A 195 6.47 -7.21 2.79
C PHE A 195 6.96 -6.54 4.08
N ALA A 196 7.23 -5.23 4.00
CA ALA A 196 7.89 -4.41 5.01
C ALA A 196 7.42 -4.67 6.47
N ARG A 197 6.10 -4.74 6.69
CA ARG A 197 5.50 -4.98 8.01
C ARG A 197 5.74 -6.40 8.53
N HIS A 198 5.74 -7.40 7.64
CA HIS A 198 6.00 -8.80 7.97
C HIS A 198 7.48 -9.07 8.27
N VAL A 199 8.40 -8.40 7.58
CA VAL A 199 9.84 -8.49 7.81
C VAL A 199 10.25 -7.76 9.10
N ALA A 200 9.74 -6.54 9.31
CA ALA A 200 10.02 -5.76 10.53
C ALA A 200 9.61 -6.49 11.81
N ALA A 201 8.61 -7.38 11.73
CA ALA A 201 8.15 -8.19 12.86
C ALA A 201 9.07 -9.37 13.23
N ASN A 202 10.23 -9.55 12.57
CA ASN A 202 11.21 -10.62 12.82
C ASN A 202 10.58 -12.03 12.93
N SER A 203 9.46 -12.27 12.24
CA SER A 203 8.61 -13.43 12.52
C SER A 203 9.09 -14.73 11.84
N GLY A 204 10.23 -14.74 11.15
CA GLY A 204 10.75 -15.92 10.44
C GLY A 204 9.78 -16.49 9.40
N LEU A 205 8.86 -15.66 8.90
CA LEU A 205 7.76 -16.08 8.06
C LEU A 205 8.25 -16.38 6.64
N VAL A 206 7.92 -17.56 6.14
CA VAL A 206 8.15 -17.98 4.75
C VAL A 206 6.78 -18.17 4.11
N TYR A 207 6.61 -17.70 2.87
CA TYR A 207 5.35 -17.89 2.15
C TYR A 207 5.05 -19.39 1.98
N PRO A 208 3.79 -19.81 2.15
CA PRO A 208 3.42 -21.17 1.83
C PRO A 208 3.53 -21.39 0.32
N LYS A 209 3.93 -22.58 -0.10
CA LYS A 209 3.77 -23.01 -1.49
C LYS A 209 2.28 -23.10 -1.86
N LEU A 210 1.97 -23.08 -3.15
CA LEU A 210 0.58 -23.14 -3.63
C LEU A 210 -0.18 -24.37 -3.10
N ASP A 211 0.49 -25.53 -3.01
CA ASP A 211 -0.07 -26.77 -2.45
C ASP A 211 -0.18 -26.78 -0.92
N GLN A 212 0.47 -25.83 -0.25
CA GLN A 212 0.40 -25.59 1.21
C GLN A 212 -0.62 -24.50 1.56
N VAL A 213 -1.28 -23.89 0.56
CA VAL A 213 -2.31 -22.88 0.83
C VAL A 213 -3.48 -23.53 1.56
N SER A 214 -3.82 -23.01 2.75
CA SER A 214 -4.97 -23.47 3.51
C SER A 214 -6.26 -22.97 2.87
N THR A 215 -7.17 -23.89 2.56
CA THR A 215 -8.48 -23.57 1.96
C THR A 215 -9.31 -22.65 2.84
N MET A 216 -9.15 -22.68 4.17
CA MET A 216 -9.86 -21.78 5.08
C MET A 216 -9.59 -20.29 4.83
N TYR A 217 -8.46 -19.96 4.20
CA TYR A 217 -8.08 -18.58 3.89
C TYR A 217 -8.50 -18.14 2.49
N VAL A 218 -8.91 -19.09 1.62
CA VAL A 218 -9.09 -18.84 0.19
C VAL A 218 -10.40 -19.35 -0.43
N LYS A 219 -11.14 -20.22 0.27
CA LYS A 219 -12.38 -20.84 -0.18
C LYS A 219 -13.54 -20.53 0.77
N ASP A 220 -14.72 -20.27 0.19
CA ASP A 220 -15.97 -20.04 0.93
C ASP A 220 -15.81 -19.05 2.10
N ILE A 221 -15.02 -18.00 1.89
CA ILE A 221 -14.66 -17.04 2.93
C ILE A 221 -15.90 -16.22 3.28
N MET A 222 -16.26 -16.22 4.56
CA MET A 222 -17.40 -15.45 5.03
C MET A 222 -17.11 -13.94 4.98
N THR A 223 -17.74 -13.23 4.05
CA THR A 223 -17.66 -11.76 3.94
C THR A 223 -18.89 -11.08 4.54
N PRO A 224 -18.94 -9.74 4.66
CA PRO A 224 -20.17 -9.02 4.96
C PRO A 224 -21.32 -9.27 3.96
N GLU A 225 -21.00 -9.63 2.71
CA GLU A 225 -21.98 -9.83 1.62
C GLU A 225 -22.24 -11.33 1.32
N GLY A 226 -21.85 -12.23 2.23
CA GLY A 226 -21.99 -13.68 2.07
C GLY A 226 -20.67 -14.40 1.81
N ALA A 227 -20.72 -15.71 1.60
CA ALA A 227 -19.53 -16.53 1.32
C ALA A 227 -18.96 -16.21 -0.07
N MET A 228 -17.65 -16.02 -0.17
CA MET A 228 -16.94 -15.74 -1.42
C MET A 228 -15.58 -16.46 -1.46
N ASP A 229 -15.21 -16.98 -2.62
CA ASP A 229 -13.83 -17.43 -2.87
C ASP A 229 -12.88 -16.23 -2.98
N TYR A 230 -11.61 -16.42 -2.63
CA TYR A 230 -10.63 -15.32 -2.63
C TYR A 230 -10.43 -14.66 -3.99
N TYR A 231 -10.60 -15.38 -5.11
CA TYR A 231 -10.54 -14.75 -6.44
C TYR A 231 -11.62 -13.70 -6.63
N VAL A 232 -12.84 -13.96 -6.14
CA VAL A 232 -13.95 -13.00 -6.19
C VAL A 232 -13.66 -11.80 -5.28
N LEU A 233 -13.09 -12.07 -4.09
CA LEU A 233 -12.66 -11.02 -3.16
C LEU A 233 -11.55 -10.14 -3.76
N PHE A 234 -10.59 -10.74 -4.46
CA PHE A 234 -9.50 -10.04 -5.14
C PHE A 234 -10.03 -9.15 -6.28
N ASP A 235 -10.95 -9.65 -7.10
CA ASP A 235 -11.61 -8.86 -8.14
C ASP A 235 -12.43 -7.70 -7.56
N LYS A 236 -13.04 -7.90 -6.39
CA LYS A 236 -13.71 -6.82 -5.64
C LYS A 236 -12.70 -5.77 -5.17
N ALA A 237 -11.53 -6.16 -4.66
CA ALA A 237 -10.47 -5.22 -4.29
C ALA A 237 -9.98 -4.42 -5.51
N ILE A 238 -9.72 -5.07 -6.65
CA ILE A 238 -9.39 -4.39 -7.91
C ILE A 238 -10.48 -3.38 -8.28
N SER A 239 -11.74 -3.78 -8.22
CA SER A 239 -12.87 -2.92 -8.57
C SER A 239 -12.94 -1.68 -7.66
N ASN A 240 -12.63 -1.82 -6.38
CA ASN A 240 -12.60 -0.69 -5.44
C ASN A 240 -11.39 0.22 -5.67
N ILE A 241 -10.21 -0.35 -5.93
CA ILE A 241 -9.01 0.40 -6.31
C ILE A 241 -9.30 1.26 -7.54
N LEU A 242 -9.93 0.69 -8.57
CA LEU A 242 -10.30 1.42 -9.78
C LEU A 242 -11.27 2.57 -9.49
N LYS A 243 -12.24 2.40 -8.58
CA LYS A 243 -13.16 3.47 -8.18
C LYS A 243 -12.41 4.63 -7.50
N VAL A 244 -11.51 4.31 -6.56
CA VAL A 244 -10.72 5.33 -5.86
C VAL A 244 -9.78 6.03 -6.84
N TRP A 245 -9.07 5.30 -7.69
CA TRP A 245 -8.22 5.85 -8.73
C TRP A 245 -8.98 6.78 -9.68
N LEU A 246 -10.20 6.42 -10.11
CA LEU A 246 -11.04 7.29 -10.94
C LEU A 246 -11.40 8.60 -10.23
N GLY A 247 -11.66 8.57 -8.93
CA GLY A 247 -11.92 9.76 -8.13
C GLY A 247 -10.69 10.67 -8.04
N LEU A 248 -9.51 10.11 -7.75
CA LEU A 248 -8.25 10.85 -7.67
C LEU A 248 -7.85 11.42 -9.04
N ASP A 249 -7.95 10.62 -10.10
CA ASP A 249 -7.67 11.00 -11.48
C ASP A 249 -8.59 12.12 -11.96
N SER A 250 -9.87 12.12 -11.55
CA SER A 250 -10.81 13.20 -11.88
C SER A 250 -10.40 14.52 -11.24
N ALA A 251 -9.94 14.50 -9.99
CA ALA A 251 -9.42 15.69 -9.34
C ALA A 251 -8.12 16.19 -9.99
N LEU A 252 -7.26 15.28 -10.44
CA LEU A 252 -5.98 15.61 -11.06
C LEU A 252 -6.07 16.12 -12.50
N SER A 253 -7.01 15.58 -13.29
CA SER A 253 -7.12 15.85 -14.72
C SER A 253 -8.20 16.87 -15.08
N ARG A 254 -9.25 16.97 -14.25
CA ARG A 254 -10.43 17.80 -14.51
C ARG A 254 -10.70 18.84 -13.43
N ASN A 255 -9.88 18.88 -12.37
CA ASN A 255 -10.15 19.66 -11.15
C ASN A 255 -11.53 19.36 -10.53
N ASP A 256 -12.09 18.17 -10.79
CA ASP A 256 -13.33 17.72 -10.17
C ASP A 256 -13.01 17.12 -8.79
N THR A 257 -13.28 17.90 -7.75
CA THR A 257 -12.94 17.56 -6.37
C THR A 257 -14.07 16.85 -5.61
N ALA A 258 -15.20 16.51 -6.26
CA ALA A 258 -16.33 15.89 -5.59
C ALA A 258 -15.96 14.59 -4.87
N SER A 259 -15.16 13.73 -5.54
CA SER A 259 -14.68 12.48 -4.93
C SER A 259 -13.72 12.72 -3.76
N LEU A 260 -12.90 13.78 -3.82
CA LEU A 260 -12.00 14.15 -2.72
C LEU A 260 -12.74 14.71 -1.52
N ALA A 261 -13.79 15.49 -1.75
CA ALA A 261 -14.64 16.02 -0.70
C ALA A 261 -15.37 14.89 0.04
N ALA A 262 -15.76 13.83 -0.67
CA ALA A 262 -16.42 12.66 -0.11
C ALA A 262 -15.49 11.67 0.61
N LEU A 263 -14.16 11.83 0.54
CA LEU A 263 -13.23 10.95 1.26
C LEU A 263 -13.44 11.06 2.77
N GLU A 264 -13.70 9.91 3.40
CA GLU A 264 -13.73 9.75 4.84
C GLU A 264 -12.36 9.27 5.34
N ASP A 265 -12.07 9.51 6.62
CA ASP A 265 -10.91 8.88 7.24
C ASP A 265 -11.14 7.38 7.41
N TRP A 266 -10.09 6.61 7.19
CA TRP A 266 -10.09 5.17 7.07
C TRP A 266 -9.19 4.57 8.16
N ASN A 267 -9.65 3.47 8.74
CA ASN A 267 -8.82 2.60 9.56
C ASN A 267 -8.47 1.37 8.72
N LEU A 268 -7.25 1.37 8.17
CA LEU A 268 -6.77 0.37 7.23
C LEU A 268 -6.83 -1.03 7.84
N ASP A 269 -6.45 -1.23 9.10
CA ASP A 269 -6.44 -2.55 9.75
C ASP A 269 -7.84 -3.17 9.95
N THR A 270 -8.90 -2.39 9.83
CA THR A 270 -10.28 -2.86 10.06
C THR A 270 -11.19 -2.73 8.83
N GLY A 271 -10.76 -1.98 7.82
CA GLY A 271 -11.57 -1.58 6.68
C GLY A 271 -12.78 -0.70 7.00
N ARG A 272 -12.77 -0.03 8.15
CA ARG A 272 -13.87 0.82 8.63
C ARG A 272 -13.58 2.30 8.44
N SER A 273 -14.66 3.05 8.19
CA SER A 273 -14.67 4.50 8.32
C SER A 273 -14.42 4.88 9.78
N VAL A 274 -13.49 5.81 10.02
CA VAL A 274 -13.20 6.34 11.35
C VAL A 274 -14.42 7.11 11.89
N THR A 275 -15.18 7.76 11.02
CA THR A 275 -16.34 8.58 11.41
C THR A 275 -17.57 7.73 11.70
N THR A 276 -17.89 6.77 10.84
CA THR A 276 -19.16 6.02 10.95
C THR A 276 -19.01 4.64 11.59
N GLY A 277 -17.78 4.12 11.69
CA GLY A 277 -17.51 2.75 12.13
C GLY A 277 -17.98 1.67 11.14
N LYS A 278 -18.55 2.05 10.00
CA LYS A 278 -19.05 1.12 8.98
C LYS A 278 -17.93 0.68 8.05
N TYR A 279 -18.08 -0.51 7.46
CA TYR A 279 -17.19 -0.93 6.40
C TYR A 279 -17.37 -0.03 5.18
N VAL A 280 -16.26 0.47 4.61
CA VAL A 280 -16.31 1.47 3.52
C VAL A 280 -16.68 0.82 2.19
N PHE A 281 -16.11 -0.34 1.90
CA PHE A 281 -16.26 -1.03 0.61
C PHE A 281 -17.20 -2.24 0.66
N TRP A 282 -17.96 -2.37 1.73
CA TRP A 282 -18.89 -3.48 1.95
C TRP A 282 -20.27 -2.95 2.27
N SER A 283 -21.29 -3.60 1.72
CA SER A 283 -22.68 -3.39 2.11
C SER A 283 -22.85 -3.86 3.56
N ASN A 284 -23.38 -3.00 4.42
CA ASN A 284 -23.67 -3.34 5.82
C ASN A 284 -25.09 -3.89 5.96
#